data_AF-A0A925E0F1-F1
#
_entry.id   AF-A0A925E0F1-F1
#
_cell.length_a   1.000
_cell.length_b   1.000
_cell.length_c   1.000
_cell.angle_alpha   90.00
_cell.angle_beta   90.00
_cell.angle_gamma   90.00
#
_symmetry.space_group_name_H-M   'P 1'
#
loop_
_entity.id
_entity.type
_entity.pdbx_description
1 polymer ?
#
loop_
_entity_poly.entity_id
_entity_poly.type
_entity_poly.pdbx_seq_one_letter_code
_entity_poly.pdbx_strand_id
1 'polypeptide(L)'
;MSATRRGAVIFGIIIVVLGACSFFTFSFLPSTGSSVALPVIVVPPEPYREGWPSANFNWTNTLTAMILADIMVLIFIGWAWRASKGWTKQVPSRFQAFAETVGGFMFNQSIGVAGNVNGRKLFPLVATIFVFLLAVNWMKLFPGIESVGIMHCAGHSSPEIGITITSGHPRIGDRLWVDQVLFPGYAADEEDYHACEEYKEGHVPKPSQEQLDAASEELKAEEDTLVAELDAQVEAGT
;
A
#
# COMPACT_ATOMS: atom_id res chain seq x y z
N MET A 1 44.17 13.57 12.24
CA MET A 1 43.39 13.64 10.98
C MET A 1 42.60 14.95 10.99
N SER A 2 42.76 15.83 9.99
CA SER A 2 42.06 17.14 9.96
C SER A 2 40.55 16.96 9.79
N ALA A 3 39.76 17.96 10.18
CA ALA A 3 38.30 17.95 10.00
C ALA A 3 37.89 17.72 8.53
N THR A 4 38.63 18.33 7.59
CA THR A 4 38.47 18.11 6.14
C THR A 4 38.75 16.67 5.70
N ARG A 5 39.79 16.04 6.26
CA ARG A 5 40.15 14.65 5.93
C ARG A 5 39.16 13.65 6.52
N ARG A 6 38.60 13.91 7.70
CA ARG A 6 37.51 13.11 8.28
C ARG A 6 36.21 13.26 7.46
N GLY A 7 35.87 14.48 7.05
CA GLY A 7 34.72 14.74 6.18
C GLY A 7 34.83 14.02 4.84
N ALA A 8 36.00 14.05 4.20
CA ALA A 8 36.24 13.34 2.95
C ALA A 8 36.10 11.81 3.08
N VAL A 9 36.60 11.23 4.19
CA VAL A 9 36.44 9.79 4.46
C VAL A 9 34.97 9.43 4.67
N ILE A 10 34.22 10.21 5.45
CA ILE A 10 32.78 9.98 5.67
C ILE A 10 32.02 10.07 4.35
N PHE A 11 32.30 11.08 3.53
CA PHE A 11 31.68 11.23 2.23
C PHE A 11 31.99 10.08 1.28
N GLY A 12 33.24 9.60 1.27
CA GLY A 12 33.64 8.41 0.51
C GLY A 12 32.89 7.15 0.96
N ILE A 13 32.75 6.95 2.27
CA ILE A 13 31.96 5.83 2.83
C ILE A 13 30.50 5.91 2.38
N ILE A 14 29.89 7.10 2.43
CA ILE A 14 28.50 7.29 1.97
C ILE A 14 28.36 6.90 0.50
N ILE A 15 29.27 7.32 -0.38
CA ILE A 15 29.22 6.96 -1.80
C ILE A 15 29.34 5.44 -2.00
N VAL A 16 30.27 4.80 -1.30
CA VAL A 16 30.46 3.34 -1.39
C VAL A 16 29.21 2.59 -0.91
N VAL A 17 28.61 3.03 0.21
CA VAL A 17 27.38 2.44 0.73
C VAL A 17 26.22 2.63 -0.23
N LEU A 18 26.03 3.82 -0.78
CA LEU A 18 24.98 4.09 -1.77
C LEU A 18 25.18 3.25 -3.05
N GLY A 19 26.42 3.13 -3.53
CA GLY A 19 26.77 2.29 -4.67
C GLY A 19 26.50 0.80 -4.41
N ALA A 20 26.87 0.30 -3.22
CA ALA A 20 26.61 -1.07 -2.82
C ALA A 20 25.10 -1.36 -2.67
N CYS A 21 24.35 -0.45 -2.04
CA CYS A 21 22.89 -0.55 -1.94
C CYS A 21 22.23 -0.55 -3.33
N SER A 22 22.70 0.29 -4.24
CA SER A 22 22.21 0.34 -5.62
C SER A 22 22.49 -0.98 -6.36
N PHE A 23 23.74 -1.45 -6.37
CA PHE A 23 24.11 -2.71 -7.01
C PHE A 23 23.32 -3.90 -6.44
N PHE A 24 23.19 -3.97 -5.12
CA PHE A 24 22.46 -5.04 -4.46
C PHE A 24 20.98 -5.07 -4.89
N THR A 25 20.34 -3.90 -4.95
CA THR A 25 18.91 -3.79 -5.26
C THR A 25 18.60 -3.93 -6.75
N PHE A 26 19.43 -3.34 -7.62
CA PHE A 26 19.18 -3.20 -9.06
C PHE A 26 19.91 -4.22 -9.92
N SER A 27 20.85 -5.01 -9.38
CA SER A 27 21.61 -6.00 -10.15
C SER A 27 21.61 -7.38 -9.51
N PHE A 28 21.97 -7.46 -8.22
CA PHE A 28 22.07 -8.76 -7.54
C PHE A 28 20.70 -9.40 -7.28
N LEU A 29 19.78 -8.70 -6.64
CA LEU A 29 18.43 -9.21 -6.34
C LEU A 29 17.66 -9.68 -7.60
N PRO A 30 17.63 -8.91 -8.71
CA PRO A 30 17.03 -9.34 -9.98
C PRO A 30 17.65 -10.62 -10.55
N SER A 31 18.97 -10.78 -10.48
CA SER A 31 19.66 -12.00 -10.96
C SER A 31 19.26 -13.26 -10.20
N THR A 32 18.64 -13.10 -9.03
CA THR A 32 18.13 -14.19 -8.19
C THR A 32 16.60 -14.33 -8.24
N GLY A 33 15.92 -13.63 -9.14
CA GLY A 33 14.45 -13.64 -9.27
C GLY A 33 13.71 -13.00 -8.09
N SER A 34 14.41 -12.21 -7.28
CA SER A 34 13.89 -11.57 -6.06
C SER A 34 14.04 -10.06 -6.11
N SER A 35 13.67 -9.43 -7.23
CA SER A 35 13.76 -7.98 -7.39
C SER A 35 12.72 -7.24 -6.53
N VAL A 36 12.96 -5.95 -6.30
CA VAL A 36 11.96 -5.07 -5.67
C VAL A 36 10.98 -4.63 -6.75
N ALA A 37 9.75 -5.17 -6.68
CA ALA A 37 8.64 -4.70 -7.49
C ALA A 37 8.27 -3.26 -7.09
N LEU A 38 7.81 -2.46 -8.05
CA LEU A 38 7.18 -1.18 -7.73
C LEU A 38 5.89 -1.45 -6.96
N PRO A 39 5.71 -0.90 -5.74
CA PRO A 39 4.44 -0.98 -5.05
C PRO A 39 3.44 -0.09 -5.79
N VAL A 40 2.72 -0.66 -6.74
CA VAL A 40 1.61 0.01 -7.41
C VAL A 40 0.37 -0.23 -6.56
N ILE A 41 0.14 0.65 -5.59
CA ILE A 41 -1.12 0.66 -4.82
C ILE A 41 -2.13 1.47 -5.63
N VAL A 42 -2.75 0.82 -6.60
CA VAL A 42 -3.91 1.35 -7.32
C VAL A 42 -5.13 0.54 -6.91
N VAL A 43 -5.61 0.79 -5.69
CA VAL A 43 -6.90 0.24 -5.27
C VAL A 43 -7.92 1.36 -5.47
N PRO A 44 -8.67 1.35 -6.58
CA PRO A 44 -9.74 2.31 -6.76
C PRO A 44 -10.78 2.17 -5.65
N PRO A 45 -11.54 3.22 -5.36
CA PRO A 45 -12.61 3.14 -4.38
C PRO A 45 -13.71 2.19 -4.88
N GLU A 46 -13.83 1.03 -4.25
CA GLU A 46 -14.75 -0.03 -4.65
C GLU A 46 -16.19 0.30 -4.20
N PRO A 47 -17.17 0.37 -5.12
CA PRO A 47 -18.56 0.55 -4.77
C PRO A 47 -19.13 -0.74 -4.17
N TYR A 48 -19.87 -0.65 -3.05
CA TYR A 48 -20.58 -1.84 -2.52
C TYR A 48 -21.68 -2.30 -3.48
N ARG A 49 -22.27 -1.36 -4.21
CA ARG A 49 -23.25 -1.57 -5.26
C ARG A 49 -23.23 -0.38 -6.22
N GLU A 50 -23.16 -0.67 -7.51
CA GLU A 50 -23.28 0.37 -8.55
C GLU A 50 -24.65 1.05 -8.49
N GLY A 51 -24.67 2.38 -8.63
CA GLY A 51 -25.86 3.20 -8.64
C GLY A 51 -26.59 3.31 -7.28
N TRP A 52 -25.94 2.97 -6.17
CA TRP A 52 -26.51 3.12 -4.82
C TRP A 52 -25.78 4.21 -4.01
N PRO A 53 -26.52 5.13 -3.34
CA PRO A 53 -27.98 5.27 -3.26
C PRO A 53 -28.70 5.84 -4.50
N SER A 54 -27.99 6.33 -5.52
CA SER A 54 -28.63 6.87 -6.74
C SER A 54 -27.83 6.53 -7.98
N ALA A 55 -28.45 6.49 -9.15
CA ALA A 55 -27.80 6.09 -10.41
C ALA A 55 -26.51 6.87 -10.76
N ASN A 56 -26.33 8.07 -10.22
CA ASN A 56 -25.15 8.93 -10.46
C ASN A 56 -24.14 8.92 -9.31
N PHE A 57 -24.36 8.13 -8.26
CA PHE A 57 -23.53 8.15 -7.07
C PHE A 57 -23.35 6.75 -6.50
N ASN A 58 -22.09 6.37 -6.38
CA ASN A 58 -21.66 5.08 -5.88
C ASN A 58 -21.12 5.24 -4.46
N TRP A 59 -21.78 4.60 -3.49
CA TRP A 59 -21.27 4.51 -2.12
C TRP A 59 -20.11 3.51 -2.08
N THR A 60 -18.90 4.02 -1.78
CA THR A 60 -17.68 3.21 -1.82
C THR A 60 -17.17 2.83 -0.44
N ASN A 61 -16.30 1.81 -0.41
CA ASN A 61 -15.55 1.42 0.79
C ASN A 61 -14.78 2.61 1.40
N THR A 62 -14.16 3.44 0.55
CA THR A 62 -13.33 4.58 0.93
C THR A 62 -14.19 5.68 1.56
N LEU A 63 -15.38 5.92 1.00
CA LEU A 63 -16.34 6.86 1.60
C LEU A 63 -16.79 6.38 2.98
N THR A 64 -17.05 5.08 3.13
CA THR A 64 -17.42 4.49 4.43
C THR A 64 -16.28 4.63 5.44
N ALA A 65 -15.05 4.31 5.04
CA ALA A 65 -13.87 4.46 5.87
C ALA A 65 -13.65 5.92 6.30
N MET A 66 -13.84 6.88 5.38
CA MET A 66 -13.78 8.32 5.69
C MET A 66 -14.82 8.71 6.74
N ILE A 67 -16.08 8.29 6.59
CA ILE A 67 -17.15 8.59 7.55
C ILE A 67 -16.86 7.97 8.91
N LEU A 68 -16.34 6.74 8.96
CA LEU A 68 -15.96 6.09 10.22
C LEU A 68 -14.81 6.84 10.92
N ALA A 69 -13.81 7.29 10.16
CA ALA A 69 -12.73 8.12 10.68
C ALA A 69 -13.28 9.44 11.27
N ASP A 70 -14.19 10.10 10.55
CA ASP A 70 -14.85 11.34 11.01
C ASP A 70 -15.63 11.11 12.30
N ILE A 71 -16.41 10.02 12.38
CA ILE A 71 -17.12 9.64 13.61
C ILE A 71 -16.13 9.44 14.77
N MET A 72 -15.00 8.78 14.53
CA MET A 72 -14.00 8.56 15.57
C MET A 72 -13.36 9.88 16.05
N VAL A 73 -13.08 10.81 15.14
CA VAL A 73 -12.62 12.16 15.49
C VAL A 73 -13.67 12.90 16.33
N LEU A 74 -14.93 12.84 15.94
CA LEU A 74 -16.04 13.46 16.69
C LEU A 74 -16.22 12.85 18.08
N ILE A 75 -16.06 11.53 18.23
CA ILE A 75 -16.07 10.84 19.53
C ILE A 75 -14.92 11.34 20.40
N PHE A 76 -13.71 11.44 19.85
CA PHE A 76 -12.54 11.94 20.57
C PHE A 76 -12.74 13.38 21.08
N ILE A 77 -13.22 14.27 20.20
CA ILE A 77 -13.53 15.66 20.55
C ILE A 77 -14.66 15.71 21.59
N GLY A 78 -15.70 14.91 21.42
CA GLY A 78 -16.83 14.81 22.36
C GLY A 78 -16.39 14.34 23.75
N TRP A 79 -15.48 13.36 23.83
CA TRP A 79 -14.87 12.93 25.08
C TRP A 79 -13.99 14.01 25.71
N ALA A 80 -13.19 14.73 24.91
CA ALA A 80 -12.37 15.83 25.41
C ALA A 80 -13.24 16.97 25.97
N TRP A 81 -14.32 17.30 25.26
CA TRP A 81 -15.30 18.29 25.69
C TRP A 81 -16.02 17.86 26.98
N ARG A 82 -16.44 16.60 27.09
CA ARG A 82 -17.09 16.07 28.30
C ARG A 82 -16.12 16.01 29.50
N ALA A 83 -14.87 15.60 29.26
CA ALA A 83 -13.84 15.51 30.30
C ALA A 83 -13.42 16.89 30.87
N SER A 84 -13.59 17.94 30.07
CA SER A 84 -13.32 19.34 30.43
C SER A 84 -14.56 20.12 30.89
N LYS A 85 -15.74 19.48 30.95
CA LYS A 85 -17.05 20.14 31.17
C LYS A 85 -17.24 21.35 30.24
N GLY A 86 -16.94 21.16 28.96
CA GLY A 86 -16.98 22.22 27.96
C GLY A 86 -15.91 23.28 28.17
N TRP A 87 -14.69 22.87 28.50
CA TRP A 87 -13.53 23.76 28.72
C TRP A 87 -13.67 24.75 29.89
N THR A 88 -14.64 24.53 30.79
CA THR A 88 -14.85 25.37 31.98
C THR A 88 -14.08 24.88 33.20
N LYS A 89 -13.56 23.66 33.16
CA LYS A 89 -12.89 23.02 34.29
C LYS A 89 -11.43 23.50 34.41
N GLN A 90 -11.15 24.28 35.45
CA GLN A 90 -9.81 24.81 35.73
C GLN A 90 -8.79 23.74 36.16
N VAL A 91 -9.22 22.72 36.91
CA VAL A 91 -8.35 21.60 37.31
C VAL A 91 -8.53 20.46 36.31
N PRO A 92 -7.55 20.20 35.42
CA PRO A 92 -7.73 19.27 34.32
C PRO A 92 -7.95 17.84 34.83
N SER A 93 -8.94 17.15 34.27
CA SER A 93 -9.04 15.69 34.41
C SER A 93 -7.89 15.00 33.66
N ARG A 94 -7.61 13.71 33.94
CA ARG A 94 -6.54 12.97 33.25
C ARG A 94 -6.65 13.05 31.72
N PHE A 95 -7.86 12.92 31.19
CA PHE A 95 -8.10 12.98 29.74
C PHE A 95 -8.04 14.41 29.19
N GLN A 96 -8.54 15.40 29.93
CA GLN A 96 -8.36 16.81 29.56
C GLN A 96 -6.87 17.18 29.51
N ALA A 97 -6.08 16.78 30.51
CA ALA A 97 -4.64 17.02 30.54
C ALA A 97 -3.93 16.39 29.33
N PHE A 98 -4.32 15.17 28.94
CA PHE A 98 -3.80 14.53 27.73
C PHE A 98 -4.15 15.34 26.47
N ALA A 99 -5.44 15.71 26.31
CA ALA A 99 -5.90 16.49 25.15
C ALA A 99 -5.23 17.87 25.08
N GLU A 100 -5.06 18.56 26.21
CA GLU A 100 -4.36 19.85 26.29
C GLU A 100 -2.87 19.72 26.00
N THR A 101 -2.23 18.64 26.44
CA THR A 101 -0.81 18.38 26.13
C THR A 101 -0.61 18.16 24.64
N VAL A 102 -1.46 17.34 24.02
CA VAL A 102 -1.43 17.04 22.58
C VAL A 102 -1.78 18.29 21.76
N GLY A 103 -2.80 19.05 22.16
CA GLY A 103 -3.17 20.33 21.54
C GLY A 103 -2.07 21.39 21.67
N GLY A 104 -1.47 21.52 22.85
CA GLY A 104 -0.36 22.44 23.12
C GLY A 104 0.89 22.09 22.30
N PHE A 105 1.20 20.80 22.15
CA PHE A 105 2.24 20.33 21.24
C PHE A 105 1.98 20.80 19.81
N MET A 106 0.80 20.53 19.26
CA MET A 106 0.44 20.96 17.90
C MET A 106 0.47 22.49 17.71
N PHE A 107 0.05 23.24 18.72
CA PHE A 107 0.08 24.70 18.70
C PHE A 107 1.51 25.24 18.64
N ASN A 108 2.39 24.69 19.49
CA ASN A 108 3.80 25.07 19.50
C ASN A 108 4.52 24.68 18.20
N GLN A 109 4.20 23.52 17.61
CA GLN A 109 4.72 23.16 16.29
C GLN A 109 4.25 24.13 15.20
N SER A 110 2.97 24.51 15.23
CA SER A 110 2.40 25.46 14.26
C SER A 110 3.11 26.83 14.34
N ILE A 111 3.36 27.33 15.55
CA ILE A 111 4.12 28.57 15.77
C ILE A 111 5.59 28.41 15.40
N GLY A 112 6.21 27.27 15.73
CA GLY A 112 7.62 27.00 15.45
C GLY A 112 7.94 27.00 13.96
N VAL A 113 7.02 26.49 13.12
CA VAL A 113 7.20 26.42 11.66
C VAL A 113 6.77 27.71 10.95
N ALA A 114 5.58 28.23 11.29
CA ALA A 114 4.97 29.35 10.54
C ALA A 114 5.13 30.72 11.22
N GLY A 115 5.78 30.78 12.38
CA GLY A 115 5.87 32.00 13.20
C GLY A 115 4.59 32.31 13.98
N ASN A 116 4.64 33.33 14.85
CA ASN A 116 3.58 33.59 15.84
C ASN A 116 2.24 34.00 15.20
N VAL A 117 2.26 34.90 14.20
CA VAL A 117 1.03 35.43 13.59
C VAL A 117 0.36 34.38 12.69
N ASN A 118 1.12 33.73 11.82
CA ASN A 118 0.56 32.75 10.87
C ASN A 118 0.32 31.39 11.55
N GLY A 119 1.19 30.96 12.46
CA GLY A 119 1.04 29.70 13.20
C GLY A 119 -0.26 29.62 13.99
N ARG A 120 -0.69 30.73 14.64
CA ARG A 120 -1.99 30.76 15.34
C ARG A 120 -3.19 30.65 14.40
N LYS A 121 -3.09 31.20 13.18
CA LYS A 121 -4.14 31.11 12.16
C LYS A 121 -4.19 29.74 11.50
N LEU A 122 -3.02 29.10 11.31
CA LEU A 122 -2.89 27.79 10.70
C LEU A 122 -3.14 26.64 11.67
N PHE A 123 -3.01 26.89 12.98
CA PHE A 123 -3.20 25.86 13.99
C PHE A 123 -4.48 25.02 13.82
N PRO A 124 -5.69 25.60 13.58
CA PRO A 124 -6.88 24.78 13.39
C PRO A 124 -6.76 23.81 12.22
N LEU A 125 -6.17 24.23 11.10
CA LEU A 125 -5.95 23.38 9.93
C LEU A 125 -4.91 22.27 10.22
N VAL A 126 -3.80 22.63 10.86
CA VAL A 126 -2.76 21.66 11.25
C VAL A 126 -3.33 20.64 12.23
N ALA A 127 -4.11 21.09 13.21
CA ALA A 127 -4.72 20.24 14.21
C ALA A 127 -5.77 19.30 13.60
N THR A 128 -6.62 19.77 12.69
CA THR A 128 -7.61 18.90 12.03
C THR A 128 -6.94 17.84 11.17
N ILE A 129 -5.95 18.21 10.36
CA ILE A 129 -5.19 17.24 9.56
C ILE A 129 -4.50 16.22 10.47
N PHE A 130 -3.82 16.67 11.53
CA PHE A 130 -3.12 15.77 12.43
C PHE A 130 -4.06 14.81 13.15
N VAL A 131 -5.15 15.31 13.75
CA VAL A 131 -6.11 14.48 14.49
C VAL A 131 -6.84 13.53 13.55
N PHE A 132 -7.21 13.97 12.34
CA PHE A 132 -7.79 13.11 11.32
C PHE A 132 -6.85 11.99 10.89
N LEU A 133 -5.59 12.31 10.56
CA LEU A 133 -4.59 11.30 10.18
C LEU A 133 -4.29 10.34 11.33
N LEU A 134 -4.20 10.83 12.57
CA LEU A 134 -4.03 9.98 13.74
C LEU A 134 -5.20 9.02 13.87
N ALA A 135 -6.43 9.51 13.69
CA ALA A 135 -7.63 8.68 13.72
C ALA A 135 -7.60 7.61 12.62
N VAL A 136 -7.39 7.98 11.35
CA VAL A 136 -7.34 7.02 10.24
C VAL A 136 -6.27 5.94 10.49
N ASN A 137 -5.09 6.33 10.98
CA ASN A 137 -4.01 5.39 11.27
C ASN A 137 -4.35 4.43 12.43
N TRP A 138 -5.03 4.91 13.47
CA TRP A 138 -5.49 4.04 14.56
C TRP A 138 -6.65 3.15 14.13
N MET A 139 -7.51 3.63 13.25
CA MET A 139 -8.61 2.84 12.68
C MET A 139 -8.06 1.61 11.94
N LYS A 140 -6.96 1.74 11.20
CA LYS A 140 -6.29 0.61 10.52
C LYS A 140 -5.79 -0.48 11.46
N LEU A 141 -5.60 -0.20 12.75
CA LEU A 141 -5.20 -1.20 13.73
C LEU A 141 -6.38 -2.07 14.19
N PHE A 142 -7.62 -1.69 13.88
CA PHE A 142 -8.79 -2.50 14.23
C PHE A 142 -8.91 -3.70 13.30
N PRO A 143 -9.08 -4.92 13.86
CA PRO A 143 -9.27 -6.10 13.05
C PRO A 143 -10.53 -5.95 12.18
N GLY A 144 -10.39 -6.23 10.89
CA GLY A 144 -11.47 -6.12 9.92
C GLY A 144 -11.47 -4.85 9.07
N ILE A 145 -10.73 -3.80 9.45
CA ILE A 145 -10.48 -2.64 8.57
C ILE A 145 -9.46 -3.04 7.51
N GLU A 146 -9.78 -2.81 6.23
CA GLU A 146 -9.01 -3.25 5.05
C GLU A 146 -8.86 -4.78 4.88
N SER A 147 -9.17 -5.59 5.89
CA SER A 147 -9.09 -7.06 5.84
C SER A 147 -10.37 -7.74 5.37
N VAL A 148 -11.52 -7.05 5.48
CA VAL A 148 -12.82 -7.55 5.03
C VAL A 148 -13.25 -6.74 3.82
N GLY A 149 -13.30 -7.41 2.67
CA GLY A 149 -13.70 -6.84 1.39
C GLY A 149 -14.42 -7.87 0.54
N ILE A 150 -15.02 -7.41 -0.56
CA ILE A 150 -15.61 -8.29 -1.56
C ILE A 150 -14.52 -8.56 -2.60
N MET A 151 -14.27 -9.83 -2.92
CA MET A 151 -13.28 -10.18 -3.94
C MET A 151 -13.88 -9.90 -5.32
N HIS A 152 -13.30 -8.92 -6.02
CA HIS A 152 -13.65 -8.60 -7.41
C HIS A 152 -12.59 -9.16 -8.36
N CYS A 153 -12.98 -9.36 -9.63
CA CYS A 153 -12.04 -9.81 -10.65
C CYS A 153 -11.15 -8.63 -11.01
N ALA A 154 -9.88 -8.90 -11.32
CA ALA A 154 -8.95 -7.88 -11.76
C ALA A 154 -9.49 -7.21 -13.03
N GLY A 155 -9.82 -5.92 -12.95
CA GLY A 155 -10.34 -5.17 -14.10
C GLY A 155 -9.30 -4.94 -15.19
N HIS A 156 -9.77 -4.83 -16.43
CA HIS A 156 -8.98 -4.49 -17.62
C HIS A 156 -8.88 -2.96 -17.87
N SER A 157 -9.80 -2.17 -17.29
CA SER A 157 -9.96 -0.76 -17.65
C SER A 157 -10.00 0.15 -16.43
N SER A 158 -9.54 1.40 -16.62
CA SER A 158 -9.48 2.40 -15.55
C SER A 158 -10.85 2.61 -14.89
N PRO A 159 -10.94 2.64 -13.55
CA PRO A 159 -9.82 2.76 -12.63
C PRO A 159 -9.30 1.42 -12.05
N GLU A 160 -9.85 0.29 -12.50
CA GLU A 160 -9.48 -1.05 -12.05
C GLU A 160 -8.42 -1.62 -12.99
N ILE A 161 -7.14 -1.28 -12.75
CA ILE A 161 -6.03 -2.03 -13.32
C ILE A 161 -5.65 -3.06 -12.28
N GLY A 162 -6.17 -4.28 -12.41
CA GLY A 162 -5.71 -5.39 -11.58
C GLY A 162 -4.36 -5.87 -12.06
N ILE A 163 -3.48 -6.26 -11.14
CA ILE A 163 -2.19 -6.86 -11.45
C ILE A 163 -2.32 -8.36 -11.19
N THR A 164 -1.95 -9.18 -12.17
CA THR A 164 -1.97 -10.63 -12.00
C THR A 164 -0.87 -11.05 -11.02
N ILE A 165 -1.24 -11.81 -9.99
CA ILE A 165 -0.28 -12.37 -9.04
C ILE A 165 0.33 -13.62 -9.70
N THR A 166 1.42 -13.45 -10.45
CA THR A 166 2.19 -14.60 -10.93
C THR A 166 2.96 -15.20 -9.76
N SER A 167 2.38 -16.22 -9.12
CA SER A 167 3.07 -17.03 -8.11
C SER A 167 4.24 -17.78 -8.75
N GLY A 168 5.46 -17.66 -8.22
CA GLY A 168 6.60 -18.16 -9.00
C GLY A 168 7.93 -18.39 -8.31
N HIS A 169 8.07 -18.35 -6.98
CA HIS A 169 9.36 -18.71 -6.38
C HIS A 169 9.48 -20.23 -6.13
N PRO A 170 10.34 -20.98 -6.86
CA PRO A 170 10.47 -22.44 -6.76
C PRO A 170 10.96 -22.99 -5.41
N ARG A 171 11.25 -22.13 -4.42
CA ARG A 171 11.69 -22.53 -3.08
C ARG A 171 10.88 -21.93 -1.94
N ILE A 172 10.02 -20.94 -2.19
CA ILE A 172 9.35 -20.16 -1.14
C ILE A 172 7.95 -19.78 -1.64
N GLY A 173 6.96 -20.64 -1.36
CA GLY A 173 5.64 -20.68 -2.00
C GLY A 173 4.71 -19.47 -1.92
N ASP A 174 5.16 -18.32 -1.40
CA ASP A 174 4.36 -17.09 -1.32
C ASP A 174 5.08 -15.86 -1.91
N ARG A 175 6.22 -16.05 -2.60
CA ARG A 175 6.95 -14.93 -3.24
C ARG A 175 6.65 -14.87 -4.74
N LEU A 176 6.33 -13.66 -5.21
CA LEU A 176 6.29 -13.32 -6.63
C LEU A 176 7.68 -13.52 -7.24
N TRP A 177 7.75 -14.17 -8.41
CA TRP A 177 8.98 -14.21 -9.19
C TRP A 177 9.07 -12.91 -9.98
N VAL A 178 10.08 -12.09 -9.67
CA VAL A 178 10.32 -10.82 -10.35
C VAL A 178 11.80 -10.73 -10.71
N ASP A 179 12.09 -10.94 -11.98
CA ASP A 179 13.42 -10.94 -12.60
C ASP A 179 13.79 -9.55 -13.14
N GLN A 180 12.79 -8.70 -13.40
CA GLN A 180 12.96 -7.33 -13.85
C GLN A 180 12.90 -6.33 -12.70
N VAL A 181 13.72 -5.28 -12.75
CA VAL A 181 13.71 -4.24 -11.71
C VAL A 181 12.50 -3.34 -11.91
N LEU A 182 11.82 -2.97 -10.81
CA LEU A 182 10.69 -2.05 -10.83
C LEU A 182 9.52 -2.53 -11.71
N PHE A 183 9.46 -3.82 -12.02
CA PHE A 183 8.34 -4.38 -12.76
C PHE A 183 7.17 -4.66 -11.79
N PRO A 184 5.99 -4.04 -12.00
CA PRO A 184 4.85 -4.23 -11.10
C PRO A 184 4.08 -5.52 -11.39
N GLY A 185 4.39 -6.25 -12.47
CA GLY A 185 3.55 -7.33 -12.99
C GLY A 185 2.83 -6.92 -14.27
N TYR A 186 2.16 -7.88 -14.91
CA TYR A 186 1.28 -7.60 -16.04
C TYR A 186 -0.08 -7.15 -15.53
N ALA A 187 -0.64 -6.13 -16.17
CA ALA A 187 -2.03 -5.74 -15.95
C ALA A 187 -2.94 -6.85 -16.51
N ALA A 188 -4.04 -7.13 -15.82
CA ALA A 188 -5.06 -8.05 -16.32
C ALA A 188 -5.65 -7.50 -17.62
N ASP A 189 -5.82 -8.40 -18.59
CA ASP A 189 -6.50 -8.07 -19.83
C ASP A 189 -8.02 -8.33 -19.75
N GLU A 190 -8.75 -8.05 -20.84
CA GLU A 190 -10.20 -8.27 -20.91
C GLU A 190 -10.54 -9.77 -20.83
N GLU A 191 -9.67 -10.62 -21.38
CA GLU A 191 -9.83 -12.07 -21.38
C GLU A 191 -9.70 -12.63 -19.96
N ASP A 192 -8.69 -12.18 -19.21
CA ASP A 192 -8.47 -12.48 -17.80
C ASP A 192 -9.70 -12.12 -16.94
N TYR A 193 -10.28 -10.94 -17.19
CA TYR A 193 -11.47 -10.47 -16.48
C TYR A 193 -12.68 -11.39 -16.75
N HIS A 194 -12.95 -11.71 -18.02
CA HIS A 194 -14.06 -12.59 -18.40
C HIS A 194 -13.88 -14.02 -17.85
N ALA A 195 -12.68 -14.58 -17.96
CA ALA A 195 -12.38 -15.90 -17.41
C ALA A 195 -12.62 -15.95 -15.89
N CYS A 196 -12.27 -14.88 -15.17
CA CYS A 196 -12.50 -14.77 -13.74
C CYS A 196 -14.00 -14.65 -13.40
N GLU A 197 -14.78 -13.86 -14.14
CA GLU A 197 -16.23 -13.74 -13.92
C GLU A 197 -16.98 -15.04 -14.26
N GLU A 198 -16.60 -15.74 -15.34
CA GLU A 198 -17.15 -17.06 -15.66
C GLU A 198 -16.85 -18.09 -14.56
N TYR A 199 -15.66 -18.03 -13.95
CA TYR A 199 -15.33 -18.85 -12.78
C TYR A 199 -16.19 -18.49 -11.56
N LYS A 200 -16.43 -17.20 -11.29
CA LYS A 200 -17.30 -16.76 -10.17
C LYS A 200 -18.75 -17.18 -10.35
N GLU A 201 -19.28 -17.13 -11.57
CA GLU A 201 -20.64 -17.58 -11.90
C GLU A 201 -20.78 -19.10 -11.87
N GLY A 202 -19.66 -19.83 -11.76
CA GLY A 202 -19.63 -21.30 -11.68
C GLY A 202 -19.72 -21.99 -13.03
N HIS A 203 -19.50 -21.26 -14.12
CA HIS A 203 -19.42 -21.84 -15.47
C HIS A 203 -18.11 -22.61 -15.69
N VAL A 204 -17.04 -22.25 -14.95
CA VAL A 204 -15.76 -22.96 -14.98
C VAL A 204 -15.57 -23.78 -13.70
N PRO A 205 -15.51 -25.13 -13.78
CA PRO A 205 -15.27 -25.95 -12.60
C PRO A 205 -13.83 -25.79 -12.11
N LYS A 206 -13.64 -25.83 -10.78
CA LYS A 206 -12.30 -25.86 -10.19
C LYS A 206 -11.53 -27.08 -10.70
N PRO A 207 -10.29 -26.91 -11.22
CA PRO A 207 -9.52 -28.03 -11.73
C PRO A 207 -9.23 -29.05 -10.63
N SER A 208 -9.26 -30.34 -10.98
CA SER A 208 -8.86 -31.43 -10.09
C SER A 208 -7.35 -31.42 -9.88
N GLN A 209 -6.87 -32.10 -8.83
CA GLN A 209 -5.44 -32.22 -8.59
C GLN A 209 -4.70 -32.87 -9.77
N GLU A 210 -5.31 -33.88 -10.41
CA GLU A 210 -4.74 -34.52 -11.61
C GLU A 210 -4.62 -33.56 -12.80
N GLN A 211 -5.59 -32.65 -12.97
CA GLN A 211 -5.53 -31.62 -14.02
C GLN A 211 -4.42 -30.60 -13.74
N LEU A 212 -4.24 -30.23 -12.47
CA LEU A 212 -3.15 -29.34 -12.05
C LEU A 212 -1.78 -29.99 -12.23
N ASP A 213 -1.65 -31.26 -11.88
CA ASP A 213 -0.41 -32.01 -12.02
C ASP A 213 -0.05 -32.19 -13.51
N ALA A 214 -1.04 -32.54 -14.35
CA ALA A 214 -0.86 -32.64 -15.80
C ALA A 214 -0.46 -31.30 -16.44
N ALA A 215 -1.15 -30.21 -16.08
CA ALA A 215 -0.79 -28.86 -16.55
C ALA A 215 0.60 -28.44 -16.06
N SER A 216 1.01 -28.82 -14.83
CA SER A 216 2.36 -28.53 -14.33
C SER A 216 3.43 -29.31 -15.10
N GLU A 217 3.17 -30.56 -15.47
CA GLU A 217 4.08 -31.37 -16.29
C GLU A 217 4.20 -30.82 -17.71
N GLU A 218 3.08 -30.41 -18.31
CA GLU A 218 3.05 -29.75 -19.62
C GLU A 218 3.83 -28.44 -19.61
N LEU A 219 3.54 -27.55 -18.65
CA LEU A 219 4.25 -26.27 -18.51
C LEU A 219 5.75 -26.44 -18.24
N LYS A 220 6.15 -27.47 -17.48
CA LYS A 220 7.58 -27.79 -17.30
C LYS A 220 8.24 -28.24 -18.59
N ALA A 221 7.56 -29.06 -19.39
CA ALA A 221 8.08 -29.48 -20.68
C ALA A 221 8.22 -28.29 -21.65
N GLU A 222 7.24 -27.38 -21.66
CA GLU A 222 7.30 -26.14 -22.44
C GLU A 222 8.43 -25.23 -21.94
N GLU A 223 8.57 -25.03 -20.62
CA GLU A 223 9.66 -24.27 -20.01
C GLU A 223 11.03 -24.84 -20.41
N ASP A 224 11.22 -26.15 -20.29
CA ASP A 224 12.45 -26.83 -20.68
C ASP A 224 12.77 -26.63 -22.17
N THR A 225 11.76 -26.65 -23.05
CA THR A 225 11.95 -26.38 -24.48
C THR A 225 12.31 -24.93 -24.77
N LEU A 226 11.66 -23.96 -24.09
CA LEU A 226 11.94 -22.54 -24.24
C LEU A 226 13.33 -22.19 -23.71
N VAL A 227 13.75 -22.77 -22.59
CA VAL A 227 15.11 -22.61 -22.05
C VAL A 227 16.13 -23.14 -23.04
N ALA A 228 15.91 -24.32 -23.63
CA ALA A 228 16.81 -24.87 -24.63
C ALA A 228 16.89 -24.00 -25.90
N GLU A 229 15.77 -23.42 -26.35
CA GLU A 229 15.76 -22.47 -27.47
C GLU A 229 16.50 -21.18 -27.14
N LEU A 230 16.28 -20.62 -25.94
CA LEU A 230 16.91 -19.40 -25.49
C LEU A 230 18.42 -19.57 -25.31
N ASP A 231 18.86 -20.69 -24.73
CA ASP A 231 20.28 -21.05 -24.61
C ASP A 231 20.94 -21.14 -26.00
N ALA A 232 20.25 -21.74 -26.98
CA ALA A 232 20.74 -21.80 -28.36
C ALA A 232 20.83 -20.42 -29.02
N GLN A 233 19.89 -19.51 -28.76
CA GLN A 233 19.95 -18.12 -29.25
C GLN A 233 21.11 -17.34 -28.61
N VAL A 234 21.32 -17.51 -27.30
CA VAL A 234 22.45 -16.91 -26.57
C VAL A 234 23.79 -17.42 -27.12
N GLU A 235 23.92 -18.72 -27.40
CA GLU A 235 25.10 -19.30 -28.04
C GLU A 235 25.31 -18.77 -29.48
N ALA A 236 24.23 -18.50 -30.21
CA ALA A 236 24.27 -17.91 -31.55
C ALA A 236 24.58 -16.40 -31.55
N GLY A 237 24.53 -15.73 -30.39
CA GLY A 237 24.79 -14.30 -30.24
C GLY A 237 23.70 -13.40 -30.86
N THR A 238 22.49 -13.95 -31.03
CA THR A 238 21.28 -13.24 -31.50
C THR A 238 20.31 -13.07 -30.35
#